data_AF-A0A921BG24-F1
#
_entry.id   AF-A0A921BG24-F1
#
_cell.length_a   1.000
_cell.length_b   1.000
_cell.length_c   1.000
_cell.angle_alpha   90.00
_cell.angle_beta   90.00
_cell.angle_gamma   90.00
#
_symmetry.space_group_name_H-M   'P 1'
#
loop_
_entity.id
_entity.type
_entity.pdbx_description
1 polymer ?
#
loop_
_entity_poly.entity_id
_entity_poly.type
_entity_poly.pdbx_seq_one_letter_code
_entity_poly.pdbx_strand_id
1 'polypeptide(L)'
;MPARTSEQYLQGLRENAAEVYLDGERVLDVTNHPYLKGGITSIGQLLDMQHETSLIDEMTYVSPTSGERVGLSHIMPKTLGDLEKRRVMMTHWARASCAMMGRTPDFLNTAIMSMAAASEYCGQNRPEFKEILNAIMNTSEKTT
;
A
#
# COMPACT_ATOMS: atom_id res chain seq x y z
N MET A 1 -6.86 -4.87 -4.09
CA MET A 1 -5.54 -4.87 -4.77
C MET A 1 -4.66 -5.92 -4.13
N PRO A 2 -4.19 -6.92 -4.89
CA PRO A 2 -3.23 -7.91 -4.40
C PRO A 2 -1.94 -7.25 -3.86
N ALA A 3 -1.26 -7.92 -2.93
CA ALA A 3 0.04 -7.46 -2.44
C ALA A 3 1.03 -7.39 -3.63
N ARG A 4 1.59 -6.20 -3.88
CA ARG A 4 2.54 -6.00 -4.98
C ARG A 4 3.92 -6.54 -4.63
N THR A 5 4.68 -6.96 -5.63
CA THR A 5 6.14 -7.21 -5.52
C THR A 5 6.92 -5.92 -5.73
N SER A 6 8.21 -5.92 -5.38
CA SER A 6 9.14 -4.82 -5.69
C SER A 6 9.25 -4.56 -7.19
N GLU A 7 9.23 -5.62 -8.01
CA GLU A 7 9.24 -5.52 -9.47
C GLU A 7 8.00 -4.80 -10.00
N GLN A 8 6.80 -5.18 -9.55
CA GLN A 8 5.56 -4.50 -9.92
C GLN A 8 5.53 -3.05 -9.45
N TYR A 9 6.10 -2.77 -8.29
CA TYR A 9 6.25 -1.40 -7.80
C TYR A 9 7.17 -0.56 -8.68
N LEU A 10 8.35 -1.07 -9.02
CA LEU A 10 9.30 -0.39 -9.92
C LEU A 10 8.71 -0.18 -11.30
N GLN A 11 8.02 -1.18 -11.84
CA GLN A 11 7.33 -1.06 -13.12
C GLN A 11 6.25 0.03 -13.07
N GLY A 12 5.43 0.03 -12.01
CA GLY A 12 4.40 1.05 -11.83
C GLY A 12 4.95 2.49 -11.75
N LEU A 13 6.13 2.68 -11.13
CA LEU A 13 6.81 3.98 -11.11
C LEU A 13 7.27 4.45 -12.51
N ARG A 14 7.67 3.52 -13.37
CA ARG A 14 8.11 3.83 -14.74
C ARG A 14 6.93 4.12 -15.67
N GLU A 15 5.87 3.32 -15.57
CA GLU A 15 4.65 3.47 -16.38
C GLU A 15 3.88 4.74 -16.00
N ASN A 16 3.89 5.09 -14.72
CA ASN A 16 3.18 6.26 -14.18
C ASN A 16 4.18 7.30 -13.70
N ALA A 17 5.15 7.64 -14.55
CA ALA A 17 6.22 8.58 -14.22
C ALA A 17 5.64 9.96 -13.83
N ALA A 18 5.77 10.30 -12.54
CA ALA A 18 5.44 11.62 -12.05
C ALA A 18 6.49 12.65 -12.46
N GLU A 19 6.09 13.91 -12.60
CA GLU A 19 7.02 15.01 -12.78
C GLU A 19 7.66 15.35 -11.42
N VAL A 20 8.93 14.98 -11.25
CA VAL A 20 9.68 15.16 -10.00
C VAL A 20 10.83 16.14 -10.21
N TYR A 21 10.96 17.10 -9.29
CA TYR A 21 12.06 18.05 -9.24
C TYR A 21 12.83 17.87 -7.94
N LEU A 22 14.16 17.89 -8.02
CA LEU A 22 15.06 17.79 -6.88
C LEU A 22 16.21 18.78 -7.09
N ASP A 23 16.51 19.59 -6.07
CA ASP A 23 17.55 20.62 -6.13
C ASP A 23 17.45 21.58 -7.34
N GLY A 24 16.21 21.84 -7.79
CA GLY A 24 15.93 22.71 -8.94
C GLY A 24 16.02 22.03 -10.30
N GLU A 25 16.42 20.76 -10.37
CA GLU A 25 16.52 19.99 -11.60
C GLU A 25 15.39 18.97 -11.74
N ARG A 26 14.95 18.73 -12.98
CA ARG A 26 13.96 17.70 -13.27
C ARG A 26 14.63 16.33 -13.25
N VAL A 27 14.06 15.41 -12.45
CA VAL A 27 14.46 14.01 -12.41
C VAL A 27 13.79 13.25 -13.56
N LEU A 28 14.59 12.73 -14.49
CA LEU A 28 14.07 11.98 -15.65
C LEU A 28 13.70 10.53 -15.32
N ASP A 29 14.42 9.90 -14.40
CA ASP A 29 14.15 8.54 -13.93
C ASP A 29 14.32 8.47 -12.40
N VAL A 30 13.20 8.48 -11.70
CA VAL A 30 13.18 8.37 -10.24
C VAL A 30 13.71 7.01 -9.77
N THR A 31 13.55 5.95 -10.55
CA THR A 31 13.91 4.58 -10.15
C THR A 31 15.42 4.37 -10.08
N ASN A 32 16.20 5.16 -10.83
CA ASN A 32 17.65 5.07 -10.86
C ASN A 32 18.39 6.32 -10.33
N HIS A 33 17.66 7.38 -9.96
CA HIS A 33 18.27 8.62 -9.46
C HIS A 33 19.10 8.38 -8.17
N PRO A 34 20.37 8.85 -8.08
CA PRO A 34 21.26 8.54 -6.97
C PRO A 34 20.70 8.83 -5.57
N TYR A 35 19.94 9.92 -5.42
CA TYR A 35 19.34 10.33 -4.15
C TYR A 35 18.01 9.64 -3.83
N LEU A 36 17.36 8.98 -4.79
CA LEU A 36 16.03 8.38 -4.62
C LEU A 36 16.07 6.86 -4.59
N LYS A 37 16.98 6.24 -5.34
CA LYS A 37 17.06 4.78 -5.52
C LYS A 37 17.13 4.00 -4.20
N GLY A 38 17.78 4.56 -3.17
CA GLY A 38 17.87 3.92 -1.85
C GLY A 38 16.51 3.79 -1.17
N GLY A 39 15.71 4.87 -1.19
CA GLY A 39 14.35 4.87 -0.64
C GLY A 39 13.42 3.95 -1.43
N ILE A 40 13.49 3.99 -2.76
CA ILE A 40 12.70 3.12 -3.64
C ILE A 40 13.03 1.64 -3.39
N THR A 41 14.33 1.29 -3.30
CA THR A 41 14.75 -0.09 -3.00
C THR A 41 14.24 -0.52 -1.63
N SER A 42 14.32 0.34 -0.63
CA SER A 42 13.83 0.05 0.72
C SER A 42 12.32 -0.20 0.73
N ILE A 43 11.53 0.61 0.01
CA ILE A 43 10.08 0.37 -0.15
C ILE A 43 9.83 -0.96 -0.87
N GLY A 44 10.59 -1.26 -1.94
CA GLY A 44 10.51 -2.52 -2.66
C GLY A 44 10.70 -3.74 -1.74
N GLN A 45 11.71 -3.71 -0.87
CA GLN A 45 11.96 -4.78 0.10
C GLN A 45 10.80 -4.99 1.08
N LEU A 46 10.14 -3.91 1.54
CA LEU A 46 8.96 -4.02 2.39
C LEU A 46 7.78 -4.67 1.64
N LEU A 47 7.65 -4.39 0.35
CA LEU A 47 6.62 -5.01 -0.48
C LEU A 47 6.88 -6.51 -0.68
N ASP A 48 8.14 -6.89 -0.97
CA ASP A 48 8.55 -8.29 -1.12
C ASP A 48 8.38 -9.10 0.17
N MET A 49 8.53 -8.46 1.34
CA MET A 49 8.29 -9.10 2.65
C MET A 49 6.87 -9.68 2.77
N GLN A 50 5.89 -9.13 2.05
CA GLN A 50 4.52 -9.66 2.03
C GLN A 50 4.40 -11.01 1.29
N HIS A 51 5.43 -11.41 0.54
CA HIS A 51 5.49 -12.65 -0.24
C HIS A 51 6.43 -13.69 0.38
N GLU A 52 7.14 -13.34 1.46
CA GLU A 52 8.02 -14.26 2.17
C GLU A 52 7.18 -15.38 2.82
N THR A 53 7.46 -16.64 2.49
CA THR A 53 6.68 -17.79 2.98
C THR A 53 6.59 -17.85 4.50
N SER A 54 7.62 -17.38 5.20
CA SER A 54 7.66 -17.37 6.67
C SER A 54 6.82 -16.25 7.31
N LEU A 55 6.46 -15.20 6.55
CA LEU A 55 5.76 -14.02 7.06
C LEU A 55 4.41 -13.77 6.37
N ILE A 56 4.10 -14.47 5.27
CA ILE A 56 2.95 -14.19 4.42
C ILE A 56 1.61 -14.10 5.20
N ASP A 57 1.40 -14.95 6.20
CA ASP A 57 0.19 -14.93 7.04
C ASP A 57 0.16 -13.82 8.09
N GLU A 58 1.32 -13.30 8.47
CA GLU A 58 1.47 -12.14 9.36
C GLU A 58 1.48 -10.81 8.59
N MET A 59 1.69 -10.86 7.27
CA MET A 59 1.80 -9.68 6.40
C MET A 59 0.56 -9.46 5.54
N THR A 60 -0.20 -10.51 5.24
CA THR A 60 -1.34 -10.49 4.31
C THR A 60 -2.56 -11.20 4.86
N TYR A 61 -3.71 -10.96 4.23
CA TYR A 61 -4.94 -11.73 4.43
C TYR A 61 -5.57 -12.05 3.09
N VAL A 62 -6.39 -13.10 3.05
CA VAL A 62 -7.18 -13.44 1.86
C VAL A 62 -8.38 -12.50 1.78
N SER A 63 -8.46 -11.74 0.70
CA SER A 63 -9.58 -10.83 0.45
C SER A 63 -10.88 -11.63 0.30
N PRO A 64 -11.95 -11.31 1.05
CA PRO A 64 -13.22 -12.02 0.93
C PRO A 64 -13.94 -11.74 -0.40
N THR A 65 -13.59 -10.66 -1.11
CA THR A 65 -14.23 -10.27 -2.38
C THR A 65 -13.50 -10.80 -3.60
N SER A 66 -12.17 -10.93 -3.54
CA SER A 66 -11.36 -11.33 -4.69
C SER A 66 -10.64 -12.67 -4.55
N GLY A 67 -10.53 -13.23 -3.35
CA GLY A 67 -9.75 -14.45 -3.08
C GLY A 67 -8.24 -14.25 -3.12
N GLU A 68 -7.75 -13.10 -3.56
CA GLU A 68 -6.33 -12.74 -3.63
C GLU A 68 -5.76 -12.39 -2.25
N ARG A 69 -4.46 -12.58 -2.06
CA ARG A 69 -3.76 -12.10 -0.86
C ARG A 69 -3.49 -10.60 -0.94
N VAL A 70 -3.96 -9.88 0.07
CA VAL A 70 -3.85 -8.42 0.18
C VAL A 70 -3.08 -8.09 1.46
N GLY A 71 -2.25 -7.05 1.42
CA GLY A 71 -1.53 -6.58 2.59
C GLY A 71 -2.46 -6.21 3.75
N LEU A 72 -2.11 -6.62 4.97
CA LEU A 72 -2.93 -6.40 6.17
C LEU A 72 -3.19 -4.91 6.49
N SER A 73 -2.46 -3.97 5.88
CA SER A 73 -2.74 -2.53 6.05
C SER A 73 -4.08 -2.11 5.44
N HIS A 74 -4.65 -2.94 4.55
CA HIS A 74 -5.96 -2.71 3.94
C HIS A 74 -7.11 -3.37 4.73
N ILE A 75 -6.82 -4.15 5.78
CA ILE A 75 -7.88 -4.79 6.56
C ILE A 75 -8.77 -3.73 7.19
N MET A 76 -10.09 -3.89 7.07
CA MET A 76 -11.07 -3.09 7.80
C MET A 76 -11.40 -3.79 9.12
N PRO A 77 -10.78 -3.41 10.25
CA PRO A 77 -10.90 -4.17 11.49
C PRO A 77 -12.33 -4.12 12.01
N LYS A 78 -12.88 -5.29 12.37
CA LYS A 78 -14.18 -5.44 13.03
C LYS A 78 -14.07 -6.08 14.42
N THR A 79 -12.90 -6.63 14.74
CA THR A 79 -12.61 -7.32 15.99
C THR A 79 -11.28 -6.87 16.58
N LEU A 80 -11.04 -7.20 17.86
CA LEU A 80 -9.73 -7.00 18.50
C LEU A 80 -8.62 -7.79 17.78
N GLY A 81 -8.91 -9.01 17.32
CA GLY A 81 -7.96 -9.83 16.58
C GLY A 81 -7.51 -9.18 15.26
N ASP A 82 -8.39 -8.43 14.59
CA ASP A 82 -8.01 -7.70 13.37
C ASP A 82 -7.02 -6.56 13.68
N LEU A 83 -7.22 -5.87 14.81
CA LEU A 83 -6.31 -4.83 15.28
C LEU A 83 -4.93 -5.43 15.64
N GLU A 84 -4.91 -6.59 16.28
CA GLU A 84 -3.68 -7.31 16.60
C GLU A 84 -2.91 -7.74 15.35
N LYS A 85 -3.58 -8.37 14.38
CA LYS A 85 -2.98 -8.76 13.09
C LYS A 85 -2.36 -7.56 12.38
N ARG A 86 -3.12 -6.46 12.29
CA ARG A 86 -2.64 -5.23 11.67
C ARG A 86 -1.44 -4.64 12.41
N ARG A 87 -1.46 -4.62 13.75
CA ARG A 87 -0.32 -4.17 14.57
C ARG A 87 0.92 -5.02 14.31
N VAL A 88 0.78 -6.35 14.24
CA VAL A 88 1.89 -7.27 13.94
C VAL A 88 2.50 -6.95 12.58
N MET A 89 1.69 -6.85 11.53
CA MET A 89 2.18 -6.49 10.19
C MET A 89 2.93 -5.15 10.20
N MET A 90 2.34 -4.10 10.75
CA MET A 90 2.98 -2.77 10.81
C MET A 90 4.28 -2.79 11.63
N THR A 91 4.36 -3.67 12.64
CA THR A 91 5.59 -3.85 13.44
C THR A 91 6.71 -4.47 12.62
N HIS A 92 6.42 -5.39 11.70
CA HIS A 92 7.44 -5.96 10.79
C HIS A 92 8.06 -4.88 9.92
N TRP A 93 7.25 -4.05 9.26
CA TRP A 93 7.77 -2.94 8.45
C TRP A 93 8.51 -1.88 9.26
N ALA A 94 8.01 -1.55 10.45
CA ALA A 94 8.71 -0.65 11.36
C ALA A 94 10.09 -1.23 11.76
N ARG A 95 10.19 -2.51 12.09
CA ARG A 95 11.47 -3.14 12.45
C ARG A 95 12.43 -3.22 11.26
N ALA A 96 11.94 -3.61 10.09
CA ALA A 96 12.74 -3.72 8.87
C ALA A 96 13.39 -2.38 8.48
N SER A 97 12.71 -1.26 8.72
CA SER A 97 13.22 0.08 8.47
C SER A 97 13.89 0.74 9.68
N CYS A 98 14.07 0.02 10.79
CA CYS A 98 14.51 0.59 12.07
C CYS A 98 13.67 1.82 12.51
N ALA A 99 12.39 1.84 12.12
CA ALA A 99 11.44 2.93 12.27
C ALA A 99 11.84 4.27 11.61
N MET A 100 12.86 4.27 10.75
CA MET A 100 13.34 5.46 10.06
C MET A 100 12.44 5.88 8.90
N MET A 101 11.67 4.94 8.34
CA MET A 101 10.72 5.21 7.26
C MET A 101 9.32 5.43 7.83
N GLY A 102 9.01 6.65 8.27
CA GLY A 102 7.70 6.97 8.88
C GLY A 102 6.51 7.13 7.91
N ARG A 103 6.74 6.94 6.60
CA ARG A 103 5.74 7.11 5.52
C ARG A 103 5.70 5.91 4.58
N THR A 104 5.95 4.71 5.12
CA THR A 104 5.76 3.46 4.38
C THR A 104 4.30 3.29 3.93
N PRO A 105 4.03 2.48 2.89
CA PRO A 105 2.71 2.43 2.26
C PRO A 105 1.53 2.14 3.20
N ASP A 106 1.76 1.42 4.31
CA ASP A 106 0.77 1.02 5.31
C ASP A 106 0.11 2.23 5.99
N PHE A 107 0.83 3.36 6.06
CA PHE A 107 0.30 4.62 6.56
C PHE A 107 -0.87 5.14 5.70
N LEU A 108 -0.69 5.30 4.38
CA LEU A 108 -1.76 5.80 3.51
C LEU A 108 -2.82 4.74 3.22
N ASN A 109 -2.43 3.46 3.18
CA ASN A 109 -3.38 2.35 3.06
C ASN A 109 -4.42 2.38 4.19
N THR A 110 -3.97 2.67 5.42
CA THR A 110 -4.85 2.87 6.58
C THR A 110 -5.81 4.03 6.37
N ALA A 111 -5.31 5.18 5.90
CA ALA A 111 -6.13 6.37 5.71
C ALA A 111 -7.25 6.09 4.69
N ILE A 112 -6.90 5.53 3.54
CA ILE A 112 -7.88 5.15 2.50
C ILE A 112 -8.88 4.12 3.02
N MET A 113 -8.40 3.07 3.70
CA MET A 113 -9.28 2.07 4.32
C MET A 113 -10.26 2.71 5.30
N SER A 114 -9.80 3.64 6.14
CA SER A 114 -10.66 4.33 7.11
C SER A 114 -11.72 5.20 6.44
N MET A 115 -11.37 5.88 5.35
CA MET A 115 -12.33 6.65 4.54
C MET A 115 -13.34 5.72 3.89
N ALA A 116 -12.92 4.57 3.36
CA ALA A 116 -13.82 3.57 2.79
C ALA A 116 -14.75 2.94 3.84
N ALA A 117 -14.26 2.71 5.07
CA ALA A 117 -15.10 2.29 6.19
C ALA A 117 -16.17 3.33 6.56
N ALA A 118 -15.87 4.61 6.34
CA ALA A 118 -16.77 5.74 6.53
C ALA A 118 -17.37 6.26 5.21
N SER A 119 -17.46 5.42 4.17
CA SER A 119 -17.81 5.88 2.82
C SER A 119 -19.19 6.53 2.72
N GLU A 120 -20.16 6.09 3.52
CA GLU A 120 -21.48 6.75 3.63
C GLU A 120 -21.37 8.20 4.10
N TYR A 121 -20.50 8.47 5.08
CA TYR A 121 -20.24 9.82 5.56
C TYR A 121 -19.52 10.64 4.49
N CYS A 122 -18.48 10.09 3.86
CA CYS A 122 -17.75 10.78 2.78
C CYS A 122 -18.64 11.08 1.56
N GLY A 123 -19.68 10.29 1.32
CA GLY A 123 -20.61 10.44 0.21
C GLY A 123 -21.71 11.48 0.41
N GLN A 124 -21.89 12.06 1.60
CA GLN A 124 -23.04 12.93 1.92
C GLN A 124 -23.18 14.14 0.99
N ASN A 125 -22.06 14.77 0.61
CA ASN A 125 -22.06 15.95 -0.25
C ASN A 125 -21.86 15.60 -1.74
N ARG A 126 -21.20 14.47 -2.01
CA ARG A 126 -20.83 14.02 -3.36
C ARG A 126 -20.85 12.49 -3.39
N PRO A 127 -21.96 11.87 -3.84
CA PRO A 127 -22.14 10.42 -3.82
C PRO A 127 -21.02 9.65 -4.54
N GLU A 128 -20.38 10.25 -5.54
CA GLU A 128 -19.30 9.62 -6.31
C GLU A 128 -18.09 9.28 -5.42
N PHE A 129 -17.86 10.00 -4.32
CA PHE A 129 -16.77 9.65 -3.40
C PHE A 129 -16.96 8.30 -2.73
N LYS A 130 -18.21 7.95 -2.39
CA LYS A 130 -18.51 6.63 -1.85
C LYS A 130 -18.17 5.54 -2.87
N GLU A 131 -18.54 5.75 -4.12
CA GLU A 131 -18.27 4.82 -5.22
C GLU A 131 -16.77 4.65 -5.46
N ILE A 132 -16.01 5.77 -5.50
CA ILE A 132 -14.55 5.75 -5.67
C ILE A 132 -13.87 5.01 -4.52
N LEU A 133 -14.24 5.28 -3.27
CA LEU A 133 -13.64 4.63 -2.10
C LEU A 133 -13.90 3.13 -2.10
N ASN A 134 -15.12 2.71 -2.43
CA ASN A 134 -15.46 1.29 -2.56
C ASN A 134 -14.71 0.64 -3.72
N ALA A 135 -14.58 1.34 -4.86
CA ALA A 135 -13.84 0.84 -6.01
C ALA A 135 -12.35 0.62 -5.69
N ILE A 136 -11.70 1.55 -4.95
CA ILE A 136 -10.29 1.44 -4.54
C ILE A 136 -10.07 0.21 -3.64
N MET A 137 -10.96 -0.03 -2.68
CA MET A 137 -10.84 -1.19 -1.79
C MET A 137 -11.08 -2.52 -2.51
N ASN A 138 -11.97 -2.52 -3.50
CA ASN A 138 -12.36 -3.71 -4.25
C ASN A 138 -11.57 -3.92 -5.54
N THR A 139 -10.59 -3.07 -5.88
CA THR A 139 -9.91 -3.18 -7.17
C THR A 139 -9.13 -4.49 -7.26
N SER A 140 -9.75 -5.43 -7.97
CA SER A 140 -9.20 -6.65 -8.56
C SER A 140 -9.72 -6.82 -10.00
N GLU A 141 -10.38 -5.79 -10.57
CA GLU A 141 -11.27 -5.96 -11.74
C GLU A 141 -10.90 -5.19 -13.02
N LYS A 142 -9.78 -4.46 -13.11
CA LYS A 142 -9.45 -3.77 -14.37
C LYS A 142 -7.96 -3.80 -14.70
N THR A 143 -7.53 -4.92 -15.27
CA THR A 143 -6.49 -4.94 -16.31
C THR A 143 -6.77 -6.12 -17.24
N THR A 144 -7.73 -5.92 -18.14
CA THR A 144 -7.71 -6.55 -19.48
C THR A 144 -6.62 -5.90 -20.31
#